data_AF-A0A9Q0TKD4-F1
#
_entry.id   AF-A0A9Q0TKD4-F1
#
_cell.length_a   1.000
_cell.length_b   1.000
_cell.length_c   1.000
_cell.angle_alpha   90.00
_cell.angle_beta   90.00
_cell.angle_gamma   90.00
#
_symmetry.space_group_name_H-M   'P 1'
#
loop_
_entity.id
_entity.type
_entity.pdbx_description
1 polymer ?
#
loop_
_entity_poly.entity_id
_entity_poly.type
_entity_poly.pdbx_seq_one_letter_code
_entity_poly.pdbx_strand_id
1 'polypeptide(L)'
;METIMTLVIDESEEISEELLTLLLSSVKKQNQSISHIAQELGERVITNSAAKLKPYLKEAVQSTGILLDEYAPIVASIFPR
;
A
#
# COMPACT_ATOMS: atom_id res chain seq x y z
N MET A 1 8.88 -11.78 -6.49
CA MET A 1 8.45 -10.39 -6.72
C MET A 1 8.45 -9.61 -5.43
N GLU A 2 7.78 -10.08 -4.38
CA GLU A 2 7.73 -9.44 -3.04
C GLU A 2 9.08 -8.92 -2.54
N THR A 3 10.10 -9.78 -2.43
CA THR A 3 11.44 -9.39 -1.96
C THR A 3 12.05 -8.25 -2.76
N ILE A 4 11.89 -8.26 -4.08
CA ILE A 4 12.44 -7.22 -4.96
C ILE A 4 11.72 -5.90 -4.71
N MET A 5 10.39 -5.91 -4.65
CA MET A 5 9.59 -4.71 -4.39
C MET A 5 9.89 -4.11 -3.01
N THR A 6 10.00 -4.95 -1.98
CA THR A 6 10.35 -4.52 -0.63
C THR A 6 11.74 -3.87 -0.58
N LEU A 7 12.76 -4.51 -1.16
CA LEU A 7 14.11 -3.95 -1.19
C LEU A 7 14.16 -2.60 -1.92
N VAL A 8 13.50 -2.51 -3.08
CA VAL A 8 13.41 -1.27 -3.85
C VAL A 8 12.76 -0.16 -3.03
N ILE A 9 11.65 -0.43 -2.34
CA ILE A 9 10.96 0.57 -1.52
C ILE A 9 11.83 1.01 -0.34
N ASP A 10 12.42 0.06 0.39
CA ASP A 10 13.16 0.35 1.62
C ASP A 10 14.46 1.12 1.33
N GLU A 11 15.13 0.81 0.23
CA GLU A 11 16.38 1.46 -0.18
C GLU A 11 16.17 2.77 -0.96
N SER A 12 14.96 3.05 -1.45
CA SER A 12 14.67 4.30 -2.18
C SER A 12 14.69 5.51 -1.26
N GLU A 13 15.32 6.61 -1.67
CA GLU A 13 15.28 7.87 -0.90
C GLU A 13 13.86 8.46 -0.87
N GLU A 14 13.22 8.51 -2.04
CA GLU A 14 11.87 9.03 -2.25
C GLU A 14 10.95 7.96 -2.84
N ILE A 15 9.66 8.05 -2.53
CA ILE A 15 8.63 7.14 -3.04
C ILE A 15 7.71 7.92 -3.98
N SER A 16 7.51 7.41 -5.20
CA SER A 16 6.65 8.08 -6.18
C SER A 16 5.16 7.93 -5.83
N GLU A 17 4.38 8.96 -6.16
CA GLU A 17 2.92 8.97 -5.98
C GLU A 17 2.24 7.86 -6.79
N GLU A 18 2.76 7.55 -7.99
CA GLU A 18 2.26 6.47 -8.83
C GLU A 18 2.40 5.11 -8.13
N LEU A 19 3.54 4.84 -7.48
CA LEU A 19 3.74 3.59 -6.73
C LEU A 19 2.76 3.48 -5.56
N LEU A 20 2.54 4.57 -4.81
CA LEU A 20 1.57 4.60 -3.71
C LEU A 20 0.16 4.32 -4.21
N THR A 21 -0.22 4.91 -5.34
CA THR A 21 -1.52 4.70 -5.98
C THR A 21 -1.70 3.24 -6.40
N LEU A 22 -0.65 2.63 -6.98
CA LEU A 22 -0.66 1.23 -7.37
C LEU A 22 -0.77 0.31 -6.14
N LEU A 23 0.00 0.55 -5.08
CA LEU A 23 -0.09 -0.21 -3.83
C LEU A 23 -1.48 -0.10 -3.20
N LEU A 24 -2.04 1.11 -3.07
CA LEU A 24 -3.37 1.32 -2.52
C LEU A 24 -4.47 0.68 -3.37
N SER A 25 -4.37 0.75 -4.70
CA SER A 25 -5.34 0.12 -5.61
C SER A 25 -5.31 -1.41 -5.54
N SER A 26 -4.13 -2.00 -5.30
CA SER A 26 -3.95 -3.45 -5.15
C SER A 26 -4.66 -4.02 -3.92
N VAL A 27 -4.83 -3.20 -2.88
CA VAL A 27 -5.44 -3.60 -1.60
C VAL A 27 -6.82 -2.97 -1.37
N LYS A 28 -7.41 -2.34 -2.38
CA LYS A 28 -8.78 -1.82 -2.30
C LYS A 28 -9.78 -2.99 -2.35
N LYS A 29 -10.67 -3.09 -1.37
CA LYS A 29 -11.60 -4.23 -1.19
C LYS A 29 -12.56 -4.44 -2.38
N GLN A 30 -12.95 -3.37 -3.05
CA GLN A 30 -13.92 -3.42 -4.16
C GLN A 30 -13.27 -3.67 -5.53
N ASN A 31 -11.96 -3.93 -5.59
CA ASN A 31 -11.27 -4.08 -6.86
C ASN A 31 -11.41 -5.50 -7.44
N GLN A 32 -12.60 -5.81 -7.98
CA GLN A 32 -12.95 -7.14 -8.51
C GLN A 32 -12.12 -7.57 -9.73
N SER A 33 -11.38 -6.66 -10.35
CA SER A 33 -10.55 -6.95 -11.53
C SER A 33 -9.14 -7.45 -11.19
N ILE A 34 -8.71 -7.34 -9.93
CA ILE A 34 -7.37 -7.73 -9.49
C ILE A 34 -7.37 -9.20 -9.05
N SER A 35 -6.36 -9.94 -9.50
CA SER A 35 -6.11 -11.31 -9.06
C SER A 35 -5.83 -11.38 -7.56
N HIS A 36 -6.36 -12.40 -6.87
CA HIS A 36 -6.09 -12.64 -5.45
C HIS A 36 -4.58 -12.66 -5.13
N ILE A 37 -3.77 -13.22 -6.04
CA ILE A 37 -2.31 -13.28 -5.89
C ILE A 37 -1.68 -11.87 -5.90
N ALA A 38 -2.22 -10.96 -6.72
CA ALA A 38 -1.72 -9.59 -6.80
C ALA A 38 -2.15 -8.76 -5.58
N GLN A 39 -3.36 -8.99 -5.07
CA GLN A 39 -3.81 -8.39 -3.81
C GLN A 39 -2.93 -8.84 -2.65
N GLU A 40 -2.71 -10.15 -2.48
CA GLU A 40 -1.83 -10.68 -1.45
C GLU A 40 -0.40 -10.12 -1.54
N LEU A 41 0.13 -10.00 -2.76
CA LEU A 41 1.44 -9.39 -2.97
C LEU A 41 1.47 -7.94 -2.49
N GLY A 42 0.43 -7.15 -2.81
CA GLY A 42 0.28 -5.78 -2.33
C GLY A 42 0.25 -5.70 -0.81
N GLU A 43 -0.52 -6.57 -0.15
CA GLU A 43 -0.58 -6.64 1.32
C GLU A 43 0.78 -6.97 1.94
N ARG A 44 1.50 -7.97 1.39
CA ARG A 44 2.83 -8.36 1.90
C ARG A 44 3.87 -7.27 1.70
N VAL A 45 3.90 -6.61 0.53
CA VAL A 45 4.82 -5.50 0.26
C VAL A 45 4.56 -4.33 1.20
N ILE A 46 3.29 -3.95 1.39
CA ILE A 46 2.89 -2.88 2.31
C ILE A 46 3.29 -3.23 3.75
N THR A 47 3.12 -4.49 4.16
CA THR A 47 3.49 -4.96 5.51
C THR A 47 5.00 -4.89 5.72
N ASN A 48 5.78 -5.44 4.79
CA ASN A 48 7.24 -5.53 4.91
C ASN A 48 7.90 -4.15 4.94
N SER A 49 7.38 -3.21 4.15
CA SER A 49 7.90 -1.85 4.03
C SER A 49 7.11 -0.81 4.84
N ALA A 50 6.33 -1.23 5.84
CA ALA A 50 5.40 -0.37 6.56
C ALA A 50 6.09 0.87 7.18
N ALA A 51 7.28 0.69 7.75
CA ALA A 51 8.04 1.80 8.36
C ALA A 51 8.40 2.88 7.35
N LYS A 52 8.82 2.49 6.14
CA LYS A 52 9.16 3.40 5.04
C LYS A 52 7.90 4.04 4.44
N LEU A 53 6.86 3.25 4.22
CA LEU A 53 5.64 3.66 3.51
C LEU A 53 4.67 4.49 4.35
N LYS A 54 4.69 4.36 5.69
CA LYS A 54 3.74 5.01 6.60
C LYS A 54 3.49 6.51 6.34
N PRO A 55 4.52 7.38 6.28
CA PRO A 55 4.28 8.81 6.05
C PRO A 55 3.61 9.07 4.69
N TYR A 56 4.02 8.36 3.65
CA TYR A 56 3.54 8.52 2.28
C TYR A 56 2.12 7.98 2.08
N LEU A 57 1.83 6.78 2.60
CA LEU A 57 0.49 6.18 2.51
C LEU A 57 -0.54 7.00 3.29
N LYS A 58 -0.13 7.67 4.37
CA LYS A 58 -1.03 8.55 5.12
C LYS A 58 -1.49 9.73 4.28
N GLU A 59 -0.55 10.41 3.63
CA GLU A 59 -0.86 11.51 2.73
C GLU A 59 -1.68 11.05 1.52
N ALA A 60 -1.27 9.95 0.89
CA ALA A 60 -1.95 9.40 -0.28
C ALA A 60 -3.42 9.04 0.02
N VAL A 61 -3.70 8.35 1.14
CA VAL A 61 -5.09 8.00 1.52
C VAL A 61 -5.92 9.25 1.83
N GLN A 62 -5.32 10.29 2.42
CA GLN A 62 -6.04 11.55 2.67
C GLN A 62 -6.41 12.26 1.37
N SER A 63 -5.51 12.23 0.38
CA SER A 63 -5.72 12.85 -0.93
C SER A 63 -6.75 12.13 -1.80
N THR A 64 -6.97 10.82 -1.62
CA THR A 64 -7.96 10.07 -2.42
C THR A 64 -9.40 10.33 -2.00
N GLY A 65 -9.63 10.78 -0.76
CA GLY A 65 -10.98 10.93 -0.19
C GLY A 65 -11.74 9.59 -0.01
N ILE A 66 -11.04 8.46 -0.15
CA ILE A 66 -11.61 7.11 0.04
C ILE A 66 -11.60 6.76 1.53
N LEU A 67 -12.65 6.11 2.01
CA LEU A 67 -12.71 5.71 3.41
C LEU A 67 -11.71 4.59 3.70
N LEU A 68 -11.07 4.63 4.87
CA LEU A 68 -10.03 3.67 5.26
C LEU A 68 -10.54 2.22 5.30
N ASP A 69 -11.83 2.03 5.61
CA ASP A 69 -12.48 0.72 5.63
C ASP A 69 -12.78 0.15 4.23
N GLU A 70 -12.62 0.93 3.17
CA GLU A 70 -12.66 0.44 1.78
C GLU A 70 -11.36 -0.25 1.35
N TYR A 71 -10.29 -0.17 2.15
CA TYR A 71 -9.03 -0.88 1.94
C TYR A 71 -8.93 -2.14 2.81
N ALA A 72 -8.03 -3.05 2.43
CA ALA A 72 -7.66 -4.20 3.25
C ALA A 72 -7.18 -3.75 4.65
N PRO A 73 -7.41 -4.56 5.70
CA PRO A 73 -7.09 -4.18 7.08
C PRO A 73 -5.64 -3.72 7.30
N ILE A 74 -4.71 -4.21 6.48
CA ILE A 74 -3.30 -3.81 6.56
C ILE A 74 -3.11 -2.30 6.39
N VAL A 75 -3.88 -1.65 5.50
CA VAL A 75 -3.78 -0.20 5.29
C VAL A 75 -4.16 0.53 6.57
N ALA A 76 -5.25 0.13 7.22
CA ALA A 76 -5.67 0.72 8.49
C ALA A 76 -4.65 0.52 9.62
N SER A 77 -3.95 -0.62 9.63
CA SER A 77 -2.95 -0.94 10.66
C SER A 77 -1.71 -0.03 10.67
N ILE A 78 -1.47 0.68 9.57
CA ILE A 78 -0.31 1.58 9.41
C ILE A 78 -0.55 2.94 10.06
N PHE A 79 -1.81 3.34 10.20
CA PHE A 79 -2.21 4.58 10.86
C PHE A 79 -2.20 4.38 12.38
N PRO A 80 -1.55 5.25 13.18
CA PRO A 80 -1.66 5.19 14.62
C PRO A 80 -3.11 5.48 15.06
N ARG A 81 -3.57 4.77 16.09
CA ARG A 81 -4.78 5.13 16.83
C ARG A 81 -4.59 6.44 17.58
#